data_AF-A0A4V6A8W9-F1
#
_entry.id   AF-A0A4V6A8W9-F1
#
_cell.length_a   1.000
_cell.length_b   1.000
_cell.length_c   1.000
_cell.angle_alpha   90.00
_cell.angle_beta   90.00
_cell.angle_gamma   90.00
#
_symmetry.space_group_name_H-M   'P 1'
#
loop_
_entity.id
_entity.type
_entity.pdbx_description
1 polymer ?
#
loop_
_entity_poly.entity_id
_entity_poly.type
_entity_poly.pdbx_seq_one_letter_code
_entity_poly.pdbx_strand_id
1 'polypeptide(L)'
;MEDPVQIHVTNGFFLGDANVVLKAAKGIMSGVTIVDNMFKSDANSMRPIVQLDGNFASIDQVVIDNNNAVGMAVKSTAGKLTVPGNGTKWVADFSSILVFPDRINHFQYSFNFEGVPVAFPAHGVTSLSNNVVVVESDRSVNGVVSVAVDQYNRKGE
;
A
#
# COMPACT_ATOMS: atom_id res chain seq x y z
N MET A 1 20.72 0.35 0.55
CA MET A 1 21.06 1.68 0.01
C MET A 1 20.82 2.69 1.12
N GLU A 2 21.81 3.50 1.46
CA GLU A 2 21.72 4.47 2.56
C GLU A 2 21.28 5.84 2.02
N ASP A 3 20.30 6.47 2.67
CA ASP A 3 19.66 7.75 2.31
C ASP A 3 19.52 7.95 0.79
N PRO A 4 18.75 7.09 0.10
CA PRO A 4 18.80 6.99 -1.35
C PRO A 4 18.24 8.24 -2.04
N VAL A 5 19.01 8.73 -3.01
CA VAL A 5 18.68 9.89 -3.85
C VAL A 5 18.81 9.49 -5.32
N GLN A 6 17.75 9.69 -6.12
CA GLN A 6 17.75 9.45 -7.57
C GLN A 6 18.18 8.01 -7.92
N ILE A 7 17.45 7.02 -7.39
CA ILE A 7 17.72 5.61 -7.62
C ILE A 7 16.59 5.00 -8.45
N HIS A 8 16.97 4.17 -9.41
CA HIS A 8 16.05 3.35 -10.19
C HIS A 8 16.47 1.88 -10.17
N VAL A 9 15.58 1.01 -9.67
CA VAL A 9 15.73 -0.45 -9.68
C VAL A 9 14.56 -1.03 -10.46
N THR A 10 14.82 -1.56 -11.65
CA THR A 10 13.75 -2.04 -12.52
C THR A 10 14.16 -3.23 -13.37
N ASN A 11 13.16 -4.00 -13.80
CA ASN A 11 13.30 -5.18 -14.66
C ASN A 11 14.29 -6.23 -14.13
N GLY A 12 14.53 -6.26 -12.82
CA GLY A 12 15.41 -7.20 -12.16
C GLY A 12 14.71 -8.51 -11.81
N PHE A 13 15.48 -9.60 -11.77
CA PHE A 13 15.06 -10.87 -11.18
C PHE A 13 15.93 -11.19 -9.97
N PHE A 14 15.31 -11.20 -8.79
CA PHE A 14 15.95 -11.41 -7.50
C PHE A 14 15.61 -12.82 -6.97
N LEU A 15 16.64 -13.66 -6.79
CA LEU A 15 16.52 -15.06 -6.38
C LEU A 15 17.04 -15.26 -4.95
N GLY A 16 16.54 -16.30 -4.27
CA GLY A 16 17.09 -16.78 -3.01
C GLY A 16 16.92 -15.79 -1.85
N ASP A 17 15.71 -15.27 -1.67
CA ASP A 17 15.37 -14.30 -0.62
C ASP A 17 16.03 -12.91 -0.74
N ALA A 18 16.67 -12.62 -1.88
CA ALA A 18 17.22 -11.30 -2.15
C ALA A 18 16.13 -10.22 -2.10
N ASN A 19 16.41 -9.12 -1.41
CA ASN A 19 15.49 -7.99 -1.26
C ASN A 19 16.20 -6.63 -1.32
N VAL A 20 15.43 -5.57 -1.48
CA VAL A 20 15.94 -4.20 -1.45
C VAL A 20 15.78 -3.63 -0.04
N VAL A 21 16.89 -3.22 0.57
CA VAL A 21 16.89 -2.56 1.89
C VAL A 21 17.18 -1.08 1.72
N LEU A 22 16.25 -0.24 2.15
CA LEU A 22 16.35 1.22 2.19
C LEU A 22 16.70 1.63 3.61
N LYS A 23 17.92 2.15 3.80
CA LYS A 23 18.48 2.43 5.12
C LYS A 23 18.54 3.93 5.37
N ALA A 24 18.05 4.36 6.52
CA ALA A 24 18.06 5.74 6.97
C ALA A 24 19.33 6.01 7.80
N ALA A 25 20.31 6.70 7.24
CA ALA A 25 21.47 7.20 8.00
C ALA A 25 21.22 8.64 8.50
N LYS A 26 20.65 9.48 7.63
CA LYS A 26 20.13 10.83 7.91
C LYS A 26 18.60 10.89 7.82
N GLY A 27 17.96 9.82 7.34
CA GLY A 27 16.50 9.71 7.26
C GLY A 27 15.91 10.47 6.08
N ILE A 28 16.66 10.59 4.98
CA ILE A 28 16.24 11.29 3.76
C ILE A 28 16.13 10.30 2.61
N MET A 29 15.02 10.32 1.89
CA MET A 29 14.79 9.56 0.67
C MET A 29 14.14 10.46 -0.38
N SER A 30 14.72 10.51 -1.58
CA SER A 30 14.17 11.35 -2.65
C SER A 30 14.39 10.74 -4.04
N GLY A 31 13.33 10.67 -4.85
CA GLY A 31 13.45 10.19 -6.24
C GLY A 31 13.86 8.72 -6.32
N VAL A 32 13.18 7.85 -5.59
CA VAL A 32 13.47 6.41 -5.56
C VAL A 32 12.37 5.65 -6.29
N THR A 33 12.74 4.89 -7.30
CA THR A 33 11.79 4.09 -8.10
C THR A 33 12.21 2.62 -8.11
N ILE A 34 11.39 1.74 -7.53
CA ILE A 34 11.59 0.28 -7.52
C ILE A 34 10.37 -0.36 -8.17
N VAL A 35 10.47 -0.69 -9.46
CA VAL A 35 9.30 -1.10 -10.26
C VAL A 35 9.61 -2.24 -11.22
N ASP A 36 8.61 -3.03 -11.56
CA ASP A 36 8.71 -4.07 -12.61
C ASP A 36 9.77 -5.16 -12.31
N ASN A 37 10.03 -5.43 -11.03
CA ASN A 37 10.96 -6.47 -10.62
C ASN A 37 10.21 -7.76 -10.24
N MET A 38 10.91 -8.88 -10.34
CA MET A 38 10.45 -10.20 -9.92
C MET A 38 11.32 -10.70 -8.75
N PHE A 39 10.68 -11.12 -7.67
CA PHE A 39 11.34 -11.65 -6.47
C PHE A 39 10.90 -13.08 -6.21
N LYS A 40 11.84 -13.94 -5.83
CA LYS A 40 11.54 -15.33 -5.51
C LYS A 40 12.32 -15.83 -4.30
N SER A 41 11.59 -16.46 -3.38
CA SER A 41 12.12 -17.30 -2.31
C SER A 41 11.90 -18.77 -2.64
N ASP A 42 12.92 -19.60 -2.46
CA ASP A 42 12.76 -21.06 -2.48
C ASP A 42 12.35 -21.60 -1.10
N ALA A 43 12.58 -20.82 -0.03
CA ALA A 43 12.27 -21.18 1.35
C ALA A 43 10.88 -20.71 1.83
N ASN A 44 10.14 -19.97 1.00
CA ASN A 44 8.90 -19.27 1.39
C ASN A 44 9.10 -18.40 2.65
N SER A 45 10.20 -17.65 2.71
CA SER A 45 10.59 -16.89 3.91
C SER A 45 9.61 -15.80 4.32
N MET A 46 8.73 -15.37 3.40
CA MET A 46 7.85 -14.20 3.55
C MET A 46 8.62 -12.90 3.87
N ARG A 47 9.93 -12.87 3.60
CA ARG A 47 10.74 -11.65 3.73
C ARG A 47 10.19 -10.57 2.77
N PRO A 48 10.05 -9.31 3.22
CA PRO A 48 9.61 -8.23 2.34
C PRO A 48 10.57 -7.98 1.18
N ILE A 49 10.03 -7.81 -0.03
CA ILE A 49 10.82 -7.47 -1.22
C ILE A 49 11.49 -6.09 -1.11
N VAL A 50 10.87 -5.18 -0.36
CA VAL A 50 11.44 -3.90 0.06
C VAL A 50 11.31 -3.78 1.57
N GLN A 51 12.40 -3.43 2.24
CA GLN A 51 12.46 -3.24 3.69
C GLN A 51 13.02 -1.87 4.02
N LEU A 52 12.42 -1.21 5.01
CA LEU A 52 12.99 -0.02 5.63
C LEU A 52 13.89 -0.45 6.79
N ASP A 53 15.09 0.13 6.86
CA ASP A 53 16.01 0.00 7.98
C ASP A 53 16.23 1.40 8.59
N GLY A 54 15.58 1.66 9.72
CA GLY A 54 15.51 2.97 10.34
C GLY A 54 14.30 3.82 9.89
N ASN A 55 14.23 5.03 10.41
CA ASN A 55 13.11 5.95 10.19
C ASN A 55 13.46 7.04 9.17
N PHE A 56 12.62 7.23 8.17
CA PHE A 56 12.78 8.31 7.18
C PHE A 56 11.86 9.47 7.54
N ALA A 57 12.46 10.57 8.01
CA ALA A 57 11.73 11.80 8.34
C ALA A 57 11.33 12.59 7.09
N SER A 58 12.09 12.46 5.99
CA SER A 58 11.83 13.12 4.73
C SER A 58 11.78 12.10 3.60
N ILE A 59 10.61 11.94 2.99
CA ILE A 59 10.37 11.03 1.87
C ILE A 59 9.65 11.84 0.78
N ASP A 60 10.30 11.97 -0.37
CA ASP A 60 9.82 12.72 -1.53
C ASP A 60 9.96 11.89 -2.81
N GLN A 61 8.96 11.91 -3.70
CA GLN A 61 9.03 11.24 -5.01
C GLN A 61 9.51 9.76 -4.92
N VAL A 62 8.85 8.96 -4.08
CA VAL A 62 9.16 7.54 -3.94
C VAL A 62 8.04 6.68 -4.54
N VAL A 63 8.42 5.82 -5.47
CA VAL A 63 7.53 4.90 -6.18
C VAL A 63 8.07 3.49 -6.05
N ILE A 64 7.33 2.65 -5.34
CA ILE A 64 7.56 1.21 -5.27
C ILE A 64 6.27 0.59 -5.75
N ASP A 65 6.25 -0.03 -6.93
CA ASP A 65 5.01 -0.58 -7.48
C ASP A 65 5.27 -1.63 -8.56
N ASN A 66 4.25 -2.38 -8.97
CA ASN A 66 4.30 -3.39 -10.03
C ASN A 66 5.44 -4.42 -9.88
N ASN A 67 5.81 -4.74 -8.64
CA ASN A 67 6.75 -5.80 -8.34
C ASN A 67 5.98 -7.08 -8.02
N ASN A 68 6.44 -8.21 -8.54
CA ASN A 68 5.84 -9.51 -8.29
C ASN A 68 6.74 -10.34 -7.38
N ALA A 69 6.14 -11.12 -6.49
CA ALA A 69 6.87 -11.94 -5.54
C ALA A 69 6.28 -13.35 -5.43
N VAL A 70 7.14 -14.36 -5.37
CA VAL A 70 6.78 -15.75 -5.05
C VAL A 70 7.52 -16.16 -3.78
N GLY A 71 6.78 -16.58 -2.75
CA GLY A 71 7.36 -16.96 -1.45
C GLY A 71 7.93 -15.80 -0.62
N MET A 72 7.70 -14.55 -1.03
CA MET A 72 8.13 -13.32 -0.37
C MET A 72 6.96 -12.34 -0.21
N ALA A 73 7.04 -11.40 0.72
CA ALA A 73 5.99 -10.41 0.94
C ALA A 73 6.14 -9.22 -0.02
N VAL A 74 5.13 -8.99 -0.87
CA VAL A 74 5.07 -7.80 -1.73
C VAL A 74 4.95 -6.56 -0.86
N LYS A 75 5.72 -5.53 -1.21
CA LYS A 75 5.66 -4.21 -0.61
C LYS A 75 5.54 -3.16 -1.72
N SER A 76 4.68 -2.18 -1.53
CA SER A 76 4.37 -1.15 -2.50
C SER A 76 4.07 0.19 -1.83
N THR A 77 4.20 1.27 -2.57
CA THR A 77 3.69 2.61 -2.21
C THR A 77 2.26 2.84 -2.68
N ALA A 78 1.67 1.89 -3.39
CA ALA A 78 0.27 1.89 -3.79
C ALA A 78 -0.38 0.53 -3.50
N GLY A 79 -1.68 0.53 -3.25
CA GLY A 79 -2.40 -0.68 -2.91
C GLY A 79 -3.85 -0.64 -3.38
N LYS A 80 -4.39 -1.82 -3.69
CA LYS A 80 -5.82 -2.02 -3.93
C LYS A 80 -6.34 -3.18 -3.11
N LEU A 81 -7.43 -2.96 -2.39
CA LEU A 81 -8.12 -4.00 -1.61
C LEU A 81 -9.61 -3.97 -1.92
N THR A 82 -10.25 -5.13 -1.85
CA THR A 82 -11.70 -5.26 -1.95
C THR A 82 -12.20 -6.04 -0.74
N VAL A 83 -13.14 -5.45 -0.03
CA VAL A 83 -13.67 -5.96 1.23
C VAL A 83 -15.16 -6.20 1.05
N PRO A 84 -15.61 -7.45 0.85
CA PRO A 84 -17.02 -7.79 0.92
C PRO A 84 -17.48 -7.86 2.38
N GLY A 85 -18.75 -7.58 2.63
CA GLY A 85 -19.32 -7.70 3.97
C GLY A 85 -20.80 -7.35 4.03
N ASN A 86 -21.49 -7.90 5.02
CA ASN A 86 -22.84 -7.53 5.37
C ASN A 86 -22.83 -6.85 6.74
N GLY A 87 -23.15 -5.57 6.78
CA GLY A 87 -23.07 -4.77 7.99
C GLY A 87 -22.99 -3.28 7.67
N THR A 88 -22.41 -2.53 8.60
CA THR A 88 -22.24 -1.07 8.51
C THR A 88 -20.79 -0.66 8.37
N LYS A 89 -19.84 -1.60 8.25
CA LYS A 89 -18.41 -1.33 8.36
C LYS A 89 -17.57 -2.26 7.49
N TRP A 90 -16.66 -1.67 6.73
CA TRP A 90 -15.65 -2.36 5.91
C TRP A 90 -14.27 -1.81 6.25
N VAL A 91 -13.33 -2.72 6.55
CA VAL A 91 -11.98 -2.37 6.99
C VAL A 91 -10.99 -2.86 5.94
N ALA A 92 -10.40 -1.94 5.19
CA ALA A 92 -9.32 -2.23 4.24
C ALA A 92 -7.99 -1.93 4.91
N ASP A 93 -7.29 -2.97 5.36
CA ASP A 93 -5.99 -2.87 6.02
C ASP A 93 -4.84 -3.10 5.03
N PHE A 94 -4.11 -2.02 4.72
CA PHE A 94 -2.98 -2.04 3.80
C PHE A 94 -1.63 -2.22 4.49
N SER A 95 -1.58 -2.47 5.81
CA SER A 95 -0.33 -2.57 6.58
C SER A 95 0.64 -3.63 6.05
N SER A 96 0.11 -4.72 5.47
CA SER A 96 0.92 -5.77 4.86
C SER A 96 1.50 -5.35 3.51
N ILE A 97 0.88 -4.42 2.79
CA ILE A 97 1.25 -3.99 1.44
C ILE A 97 2.11 -2.72 1.48
N LEU A 98 1.67 -1.70 2.23
CA LEU A 98 2.31 -0.40 2.21
C LEU A 98 3.68 -0.43 2.89
N VAL A 99 4.61 0.34 2.31
CA VAL A 99 6.00 0.43 2.76
C VAL A 99 6.13 1.37 3.95
N PHE A 100 5.52 2.55 3.86
CA PHE A 100 5.64 3.56 4.91
C PHE A 100 4.50 3.43 5.91
N PRO A 101 4.77 3.54 7.21
CA PRO A 101 3.71 3.55 8.22
C PRO A 101 2.91 4.85 8.11
N ASP A 102 1.59 4.74 8.16
CA ASP A 102 0.64 5.85 8.32
C ASP A 102 0.85 7.03 7.35
N ARG A 103 1.04 6.70 6.07
CA ARG A 103 1.41 7.70 5.04
C ARG A 103 0.58 7.60 3.77
N ILE A 104 -0.70 7.28 3.91
CA ILE A 104 -1.63 7.34 2.78
C ILE A 104 -1.90 8.82 2.48
N ASN A 105 -1.45 9.29 1.32
CA ASN A 105 -1.64 10.68 0.89
C ASN A 105 -2.93 10.82 0.07
N HIS A 106 -3.21 9.81 -0.76
CA HIS A 106 -4.42 9.77 -1.58
C HIS A 106 -5.14 8.44 -1.40
N PHE A 107 -6.47 8.51 -1.45
CA PHE A 107 -7.30 7.33 -1.56
C PHE A 107 -8.49 7.59 -2.46
N GLN A 108 -8.99 6.51 -3.05
CA GLN A 108 -10.25 6.47 -3.77
C GLN A 108 -10.97 5.19 -3.34
N TYR A 109 -12.29 5.25 -3.25
CA TYR A 109 -13.07 4.06 -2.99
C TYR A 109 -14.33 4.04 -3.82
N SER A 110 -14.80 2.83 -4.12
CA SER A 110 -16.12 2.57 -4.66
C SER A 110 -16.88 1.68 -3.70
N PHE A 111 -18.17 1.94 -3.56
CA PHE A 111 -19.05 1.11 -2.75
C PHE A 111 -20.18 0.55 -3.61
N ASN A 112 -20.14 -0.77 -3.81
CA ASN A 112 -21.20 -1.53 -4.47
C ASN A 112 -22.02 -2.23 -3.39
N PHE A 113 -23.35 -2.20 -3.48
CA PHE A 113 -24.22 -2.92 -2.55
C PHE A 113 -25.37 -3.57 -3.32
N GLU A 114 -25.85 -4.69 -2.80
CA GLU A 114 -26.89 -5.48 -3.44
C GLU A 114 -28.30 -5.01 -3.08
N GLY A 115 -29.25 -5.27 -4.00
CA GLY A 115 -30.67 -4.96 -3.85
C GLY A 115 -31.06 -3.60 -4.42
N VAL A 116 -32.37 -3.37 -4.52
CA VAL A 116 -32.95 -2.05 -4.81
C VAL A 116 -33.25 -1.41 -3.46
N PRO A 117 -32.43 -0.48 -2.96
CA PRO A 117 -32.71 0.14 -1.68
C PRO A 117 -33.98 0.97 -1.79
N VAL A 118 -34.79 0.99 -0.72
CA VAL A 118 -35.86 1.99 -0.57
C VAL A 118 -35.27 3.41 -0.54
N ALA A 119 -34.01 3.54 -0.09
CA ALA A 119 -33.18 4.74 -0.17
C ALA A 119 -31.68 4.38 -0.16
N PHE A 120 -30.85 5.14 -0.88
CA PHE A 120 -29.40 4.96 -0.91
C PHE A 120 -28.80 5.11 0.52
N PRO A 121 -27.93 4.19 0.97
CA PRO A 121 -27.26 4.34 2.26
C PRO A 121 -26.29 5.53 2.22
N ALA A 122 -26.34 6.36 3.26
CA ALA A 122 -25.29 7.36 3.46
C ALA A 122 -24.03 6.62 3.91
N HIS A 123 -22.91 6.92 3.25
CA HIS A 123 -21.65 6.20 3.46
C HIS A 123 -20.45 7.13 3.29
N GLY A 124 -19.35 6.78 3.94
CA GLY A 124 -18.12 7.57 3.89
C GLY A 124 -16.96 6.89 4.58
N VAL A 125 -15.75 7.42 4.35
CA VAL A 125 -14.57 7.04 5.12
C VAL A 125 -14.62 7.72 6.48
N THR A 126 -14.47 6.95 7.55
CA THR A 126 -14.48 7.46 8.94
C THR A 126 -13.12 7.38 9.62
N SER A 127 -12.18 6.58 9.08
CA SER A 127 -10.80 6.52 9.55
C SER A 127 -9.83 6.24 8.40
N LEU A 128 -8.70 6.94 8.42
CA LEU A 128 -7.54 6.75 7.56
C LEU A 128 -6.27 6.82 8.43
N SER A 129 -6.01 5.77 9.20
CA SER A 129 -4.88 5.75 10.14
C SER A 129 -4.21 4.38 10.15
N ASN A 130 -2.91 4.34 10.44
CA ASN A 130 -2.12 3.12 10.49
C ASN A 130 -2.20 2.30 9.20
N ASN A 131 -2.29 2.96 8.04
CA ASN A 131 -2.53 2.32 6.74
C ASN A 131 -3.86 1.55 6.63
N VAL A 132 -4.84 1.86 7.49
CA VAL A 132 -6.17 1.26 7.49
C VAL A 132 -7.20 2.29 7.04
N VAL A 133 -7.96 1.93 6.01
CA VAL A 133 -9.12 2.69 5.54
C VAL A 133 -10.38 2.04 6.09
N VAL A 134 -11.19 2.80 6.82
CA VAL A 134 -12.47 2.35 7.34
C VAL A 134 -13.58 3.08 6.61
N VAL A 135 -14.42 2.32 5.91
CA VAL A 135 -15.65 2.82 5.29
C VAL A 135 -16.82 2.36 6.15
N GLU A 136 -17.72 3.27 6.49
CA GLU A 136 -18.92 2.98 7.26
C GLU A 136 -20.17 3.51 6.55
N SER A 137 -21.31 2.88 6.84
CA SER A 137 -22.63 3.28 6.36
C SER A 137 -23.61 3.51 7.51
N ASP A 138 -24.62 4.34 7.27
CA ASP A 138 -25.67 4.67 8.24
C ASP A 138 -26.60 3.49 8.59
N ARG A 139 -26.57 2.43 7.77
CA ARG A 139 -27.42 1.23 7.91
C ARG A 139 -26.71 -0.01 7.39
N SER A 140 -27.18 -1.17 7.84
CA SER A 140 -26.65 -2.46 7.39
C SER A 140 -26.98 -2.69 5.92
N VAL A 141 -25.98 -3.00 5.11
CA VAL A 141 -26.14 -3.41 3.72
C VAL A 141 -25.20 -4.58 3.41
N ASN A 142 -25.62 -5.47 2.51
CA ASN A 142 -24.71 -6.43 1.90
C ASN A 142 -23.96 -5.71 0.77
N GLY A 143 -22.67 -5.47 0.95
CA GLY A 143 -21.90 -4.68 0.00
C GLY A 143 -20.43 -5.00 -0.04
N VAL A 144 -19.81 -4.49 -1.09
CA VAL A 144 -18.42 -4.68 -1.46
C VAL A 144 -17.80 -3.30 -1.60
N VAL A 145 -16.80 -3.02 -0.75
CA VAL A 145 -16.01 -1.79 -0.81
C VAL A 145 -14.67 -2.10 -1.47
N SER A 146 -14.39 -1.46 -2.60
CA SER A 146 -13.08 -1.50 -3.23
C SER A 146 -12.35 -0.19 -2.95
N VAL A 147 -11.14 -0.28 -2.44
CA VAL A 147 -10.32 0.86 -2.03
C VAL A 147 -8.99 0.81 -2.78
N ALA A 148 -8.58 1.95 -3.34
CA ALA A 148 -7.26 2.18 -3.89
C ALA A 148 -6.58 3.29 -3.07
N VAL A 149 -5.33 3.09 -2.69
CA VAL A 149 -4.54 4.04 -1.90
C VAL A 149 -3.16 4.23 -2.51
N ASP A 150 -2.56 5.38 -2.27
CA ASP A 150 -1.14 5.60 -2.52
C ASP A 150 -0.47 6.49 -1.46
N GLN A 151 0.85 6.36 -1.40
CA GLN A 151 1.76 7.11 -0.53
C GLN A 151 2.58 8.13 -1.33
N TYR A 152 2.13 8.48 -2.54
CA TYR A 152 2.86 9.38 -3.41
C TYR A 152 2.79 10.80 -2.87
N ASN A 153 3.93 11.47 -2.85
CA ASN A 153 4.02 12.88 -2.52
C ASN A 153 4.40 13.61 -3.80
N ARG A 154 3.43 14.25 -4.49
CA ARG A 154 3.72 14.99 -5.71
C ARG A 154 3.96 16.44 -5.35
N LYS A 155 5.06 17.01 -5.85
CA LYS A 155 5.37 18.42 -5.64
C LYS A 155 4.26 19.29 -6.25
N GLY A 156 3.51 19.99 -5.40
CA GLY A 156 2.38 20.86 -5.79
C GLY A 156 1.01 20.42 -5.29
N GLU A 157 0.93 19.28 -4.60
CA GLU A 157 -0.16 18.96 -3.66
C GLU A 157 0.01 19.71 -2.33
#